data_AF-A0A6G6GPX4-F1
#
_entry.id   AF-A0A6G6GPX4-F1
#
_cell.length_a   1.000
_cell.length_b   1.000
_cell.length_c   1.000
_cell.angle_alpha   90.00
_cell.angle_beta   90.00
_cell.angle_gamma   90.00
#
_symmetry.space_group_name_H-M   'P 1'
#
loop_
_entity.id
_entity.type
_entity.pdbx_description
1 polymer ?
#
loop_
_entity_poly.entity_id
_entity_poly.type
_entity_poly.pdbx_seq_one_letter_code
_entity_poly.pdbx_strand_id
1 'polypeptide(L)'
;MTFNKFNIYFKYRGYGSFNSPGNLPKIAYELVDTDGDGIPDTYDCVPKLGYDPDGYGFMGRCQISSFWGYASSNYKQADAMNIYVPYASEFGGAARSVGSNMTVIKADRLSEITATHEIGHALGLYHTRSKTNGESDKEHTTRVKFLPNGTLNPDFNAEDADDEIVDTAANTKFRHGSAYYPFINGNCEYTGTETDEIDVPYDIYPEDVKNAMSDAYICHENVLSNGQGHYMRETILNDNDLIVARTTVASLYEPYSGTYYLGGPPQNPADRPLFQPGFTYRFIECDCVYGPGDPNPTEYGDTDFTYNSFNIVSSYGATETNYASITHPNHTAIDIVGDPASIFPQPWRCYDFVNGTPIGGRVTRFNDNVFNANITLTPKDSTGINSPNLINNLPQGLYAIDKDFDDGSTEQTIIQKGNN
;
A
#
# COMPACT_ATOMS: atom_id res chain seq x y z
N MET A 1 5.91 6.45 17.71
CA MET A 1 5.86 7.02 16.35
C MET A 1 4.45 6.76 15.81
N THR A 2 3.79 7.78 15.30
CA THR A 2 2.42 7.71 14.77
C THR A 2 2.47 8.23 13.35
N PHE A 3 2.12 7.42 12.34
CA PHE A 3 2.15 7.83 10.92
C PHE A 3 0.82 8.41 10.43
N ASN A 4 -0.26 8.10 11.15
CA ASN A 4 -1.55 8.76 11.06
C ASN A 4 -2.26 8.64 12.41
N LYS A 5 -3.38 9.35 12.58
CA LYS A 5 -4.14 9.40 13.84
C LYS A 5 -4.57 8.02 14.39
N PHE A 6 -4.71 7.00 13.54
CA PHE A 6 -5.14 5.66 13.95
C PHE A 6 -4.00 4.64 14.01
N ASN A 7 -2.80 5.00 13.53
CA ASN A 7 -1.65 4.13 13.39
C ASN A 7 -1.93 2.85 12.56
N ILE A 8 -2.73 2.99 11.50
CA ILE A 8 -3.01 1.91 10.53
C ILE A 8 -2.29 2.22 9.22
N TYR A 9 -1.40 1.35 8.78
CA TYR A 9 -0.66 1.53 7.53
C TYR A 9 -0.33 0.17 6.90
N PHE A 10 -0.10 0.16 5.59
CA PHE A 10 0.12 -1.06 4.82
C PHE A 10 1.54 -1.11 4.28
N LYS A 11 2.23 -2.24 4.50
CA LYS A 11 3.47 -2.55 3.78
C LYS A 11 3.10 -3.18 2.45
N TYR A 12 3.49 -2.56 1.35
CA TYR A 12 3.30 -3.15 0.03
C TYR A 12 4.24 -4.34 -0.14
N ARG A 13 3.68 -5.50 -0.52
CA ARG A 13 4.42 -6.77 -0.71
C ARG A 13 4.56 -7.19 -2.18
N GLY A 14 4.14 -6.34 -3.10
CA GLY A 14 4.15 -6.63 -4.54
C GLY A 14 2.77 -7.02 -5.09
N TYR A 15 2.77 -7.40 -6.36
CA TYR A 15 1.61 -7.93 -7.07
C TYR A 15 2.05 -9.14 -7.89
N GLY A 16 1.08 -9.98 -8.25
CA GLY A 16 1.29 -11.10 -9.15
C GLY A 16 0.04 -11.31 -9.99
N SER A 17 0.10 -12.30 -10.87
CA SER A 17 -1.05 -12.75 -11.66
C SER A 17 -1.15 -14.26 -11.59
N PHE A 18 -2.38 -14.75 -11.73
CA PHE A 18 -2.66 -16.18 -11.83
C PHE A 18 -3.82 -16.40 -12.79
N ASN A 19 -3.84 -17.58 -13.40
CA ASN A 19 -5.00 -18.00 -14.18
C ASN A 19 -5.99 -18.70 -13.25
N SER A 20 -7.26 -18.33 -13.39
CA SER A 20 -8.32 -19.06 -12.72
C SER A 20 -8.59 -20.40 -13.44
N PRO A 21 -9.30 -21.37 -12.80
CA PRO A 21 -9.65 -22.61 -13.46
C PRO A 21 -10.57 -22.33 -14.63
N GLY A 22 -10.21 -22.79 -15.82
CA GLY A 22 -11.07 -22.69 -16.99
C GLY A 22 -12.25 -23.66 -16.94
N ASN A 23 -13.25 -23.39 -17.77
CA ASN A 23 -14.46 -24.18 -17.94
C ASN A 23 -15.32 -24.32 -16.67
N LEU A 24 -15.47 -23.24 -15.90
CA LEU A 24 -16.46 -23.23 -14.82
C LEU A 24 -17.88 -23.26 -15.39
N PRO A 25 -18.87 -23.86 -14.69
CA PRO A 25 -20.26 -23.77 -15.12
C PRO A 25 -20.66 -22.31 -15.30
N LYS A 26 -21.26 -21.98 -16.45
CA LYS A 26 -21.75 -20.62 -16.69
C LYS A 26 -22.98 -20.39 -15.82
N ILE A 27 -22.98 -19.31 -15.03
CA ILE A 27 -24.10 -18.92 -14.17
C ILE A 27 -24.36 -17.44 -14.43
N ALA A 28 -25.63 -17.04 -14.50
CA ALA A 28 -26.03 -15.64 -14.69
C ALA A 28 -26.94 -15.20 -13.55
N TYR A 29 -26.78 -13.94 -13.12
CA TYR A 29 -27.67 -13.33 -12.14
C TYR A 29 -28.85 -12.69 -12.87
N GLU A 30 -30.02 -13.33 -12.77
CA GLU A 30 -31.20 -12.96 -13.56
C GLU A 30 -32.45 -12.88 -12.69
N LEU A 31 -33.40 -12.05 -13.11
CA LEU A 31 -34.72 -11.99 -12.49
C LEU A 31 -35.52 -13.24 -12.89
N VAL A 32 -35.92 -14.03 -11.90
CA VAL A 32 -36.70 -15.25 -12.04
C VAL A 32 -38.02 -15.12 -11.29
N ASP A 33 -39.03 -15.82 -11.80
CA ASP A 33 -40.34 -15.97 -11.15
C ASP A 33 -40.24 -17.11 -10.13
N THR A 34 -40.22 -16.76 -8.84
CA THR A 34 -40.04 -17.74 -7.77
C THR A 34 -41.34 -18.27 -7.19
N ASP A 35 -42.46 -17.57 -7.36
CA ASP A 35 -43.77 -17.94 -6.82
C ASP A 35 -44.73 -18.53 -7.86
N GLY A 36 -44.34 -18.50 -9.14
CA GLY A 36 -45.04 -19.10 -10.27
C GLY A 36 -46.21 -18.26 -10.80
N ASP A 37 -46.25 -16.97 -10.48
CA ASP A 37 -47.32 -16.05 -10.93
C ASP A 37 -47.14 -15.56 -12.38
N GLY A 38 -46.01 -15.91 -13.00
CA GLY A 38 -45.63 -15.50 -14.36
C GLY A 38 -44.87 -14.17 -14.42
N ILE A 39 -44.56 -13.55 -13.29
CA ILE A 39 -43.88 -12.26 -13.16
C ILE A 39 -42.54 -12.49 -12.45
N PRO A 40 -41.41 -12.31 -13.14
CA PRO A 40 -40.11 -12.39 -12.49
C PRO A 40 -39.99 -11.34 -11.36
N ASP A 41 -39.73 -11.81 -10.14
CA ASP A 41 -39.83 -11.01 -8.93
C ASP A 41 -38.56 -11.06 -8.05
N THR A 42 -37.75 -12.10 -8.23
CA THR A 42 -36.54 -12.33 -7.41
C THR A 42 -35.32 -12.55 -8.29
N TYR A 43 -34.19 -11.91 -7.96
CA TYR A 43 -32.94 -12.20 -8.64
C TYR A 43 -32.30 -13.49 -8.10
N ASP A 44 -31.93 -14.40 -8.98
CA ASP A 44 -31.29 -15.66 -8.64
C ASP A 44 -30.14 -16.02 -9.60
N CYS A 45 -29.29 -16.94 -9.15
CA CYS A 45 -28.15 -17.46 -9.87
C CYS A 45 -28.55 -18.67 -10.73
N VAL A 46 -28.85 -18.40 -12.00
CA VAL A 46 -29.38 -19.40 -12.92
C VAL A 46 -28.25 -20.05 -13.73
N PRO A 47 -28.10 -21.39 -13.68
CA PRO A 47 -27.17 -22.10 -14.55
C PRO A 47 -27.51 -21.88 -16.03
N LYS A 48 -26.50 -21.62 -16.84
CA LYS A 48 -26.62 -21.47 -18.29
C LYS A 48 -25.89 -22.60 -19.01
N LEU A 49 -26.36 -22.92 -20.20
CA LEU A 49 -25.69 -23.91 -21.05
C LEU A 49 -24.29 -23.41 -21.42
N GLY A 50 -23.29 -24.26 -21.24
CA GLY A 50 -21.89 -23.98 -21.59
C GLY A 50 -21.00 -23.77 -20.37
N TYR A 51 -19.76 -23.37 -20.64
CA TYR A 51 -18.74 -23.15 -19.64
C TYR A 51 -18.09 -21.79 -19.84
N ASP A 52 -17.67 -21.18 -18.74
CA ASP A 52 -16.84 -19.99 -18.72
C ASP A 52 -15.36 -20.41 -18.91
N PRO A 53 -14.75 -20.14 -20.07
CA PRO A 53 -13.36 -20.51 -20.33
C PRO A 53 -12.38 -19.71 -19.48
N ASP A 54 -12.77 -18.52 -19.02
CA ASP A 54 -11.94 -17.59 -18.26
C ASP A 54 -12.14 -17.74 -16.74
N GLY A 55 -13.08 -18.59 -16.33
CA GLY A 55 -13.35 -18.97 -14.95
C GLY A 55 -13.78 -17.80 -14.07
N TYR A 56 -12.90 -17.38 -13.15
CA TYR A 56 -13.09 -16.19 -12.32
C TYR A 56 -12.48 -14.90 -12.93
N GLY A 57 -12.11 -14.92 -14.22
CA GLY A 57 -11.60 -13.75 -14.93
C GLY A 57 -12.64 -12.64 -15.06
N PHE A 58 -13.90 -13.00 -15.32
CA PHE A 58 -15.07 -12.14 -15.15
C PHE A 58 -15.77 -12.51 -13.84
N MET A 59 -15.84 -11.58 -12.89
CA MET A 59 -16.40 -11.86 -11.57
C MET A 59 -17.83 -11.34 -11.43
N GLY A 60 -18.81 -12.25 -11.45
CA GLY A 60 -20.21 -11.96 -11.18
C GLY A 60 -20.64 -12.28 -9.74
N ARG A 61 -21.82 -11.76 -9.35
CA ARG A 61 -22.40 -11.97 -8.00
C ARG A 61 -22.55 -13.45 -7.64
N CYS A 62 -22.86 -14.29 -8.64
CA CYS A 62 -23.07 -15.73 -8.46
C CYS A 62 -21.78 -16.54 -8.28
N GLN A 63 -20.64 -16.00 -8.69
CA GLN A 63 -19.36 -16.73 -8.68
C GLN A 63 -18.46 -16.31 -7.51
N ILE A 64 -18.73 -15.17 -6.88
CA ILE A 64 -17.84 -14.57 -5.88
C ILE A 64 -17.59 -15.49 -4.67
N SER A 65 -18.61 -16.19 -4.18
CA SER A 65 -18.47 -17.13 -3.06
C SER A 65 -17.50 -18.28 -3.39
N SER A 66 -17.66 -18.87 -4.57
CA SER A 66 -16.78 -19.93 -5.06
C SER A 66 -15.35 -19.40 -5.32
N PHE A 67 -15.23 -18.17 -5.82
CA PHE A 67 -13.94 -17.50 -5.97
C PHE A 67 -13.22 -17.37 -4.62
N TRP A 68 -13.90 -16.96 -3.56
CA TRP A 68 -13.27 -16.86 -2.23
C TRP A 68 -12.69 -18.18 -1.75
N GLY A 69 -13.42 -19.29 -1.94
CA GLY A 69 -12.92 -20.62 -1.62
C GLY A 69 -11.68 -20.99 -2.43
N TYR A 70 -11.70 -20.71 -3.74
CA TYR A 70 -10.57 -20.96 -4.62
C TYR A 70 -9.34 -20.12 -4.27
N ALA A 71 -9.50 -18.80 -4.16
CA ALA A 71 -8.43 -17.87 -3.83
C ALA A 71 -7.86 -18.18 -2.44
N SER A 72 -8.70 -18.45 -1.45
CA SER A 72 -8.27 -18.83 -0.10
C SER A 72 -7.41 -20.09 -0.06
N SER A 73 -7.63 -21.03 -1.00
CA SER A 73 -6.92 -22.30 -1.03
C SER A 73 -5.62 -22.27 -1.85
N ASN A 74 -5.50 -21.34 -2.81
CA ASN A 74 -4.42 -21.37 -3.81
C ASN A 74 -3.55 -20.11 -3.82
N TYR A 75 -4.11 -18.94 -3.45
CA TYR A 75 -3.46 -17.64 -3.68
C TYR A 75 -3.65 -16.64 -2.53
N LYS A 76 -4.14 -17.09 -1.37
CA LYS A 76 -4.21 -16.26 -0.15
C LYS A 76 -2.87 -16.34 0.59
N GLN A 77 -2.29 -15.19 0.86
CA GLN A 77 -1.23 -15.05 1.85
C GLN A 77 -1.88 -14.81 3.21
N ALA A 78 -1.60 -15.68 4.19
CA ALA A 78 -2.22 -15.60 5.52
C ALA A 78 -1.78 -14.34 6.30
N ASP A 79 -0.57 -13.87 6.04
CA ASP A 79 0.08 -12.72 6.67
C ASP A 79 0.00 -11.44 5.80
N ALA A 80 -1.06 -11.29 5.00
CA ALA A 80 -1.26 -10.10 4.16
C ALA A 80 -2.75 -9.75 4.00
N MET A 81 -3.01 -8.47 3.69
CA MET A 81 -4.26 -8.04 3.07
C MET A 81 -4.21 -8.39 1.57
N ASN A 82 -5.04 -9.32 1.14
CA ASN A 82 -5.09 -9.84 -0.22
C ASN A 82 -6.12 -9.05 -1.03
N ILE A 83 -5.65 -8.29 -2.02
CA ILE A 83 -6.50 -7.54 -2.95
C ILE A 83 -6.46 -8.25 -4.29
N TYR A 84 -7.60 -8.80 -4.71
CA TYR A 84 -7.75 -9.49 -5.98
C TYR A 84 -8.36 -8.58 -7.03
N VAL A 85 -7.76 -8.55 -8.22
CA VAL A 85 -8.16 -7.66 -9.31
C VAL A 85 -8.54 -8.50 -10.52
N PRO A 86 -9.84 -8.79 -10.74
CA PRO A 86 -10.28 -9.53 -11.90
C PRO A 86 -10.16 -8.69 -13.17
N TYR A 87 -10.12 -9.36 -14.33
CA TYR A 87 -10.13 -8.68 -15.63
C TYR A 87 -11.40 -7.84 -15.80
N ALA A 88 -12.54 -8.35 -15.35
CA ALA A 88 -13.81 -7.65 -15.34
C ALA A 88 -14.69 -8.10 -14.16
N SER A 89 -15.66 -7.28 -13.77
CA SER A 89 -16.64 -7.61 -12.75
C SER A 89 -17.96 -6.85 -12.97
N GLU A 90 -19.07 -7.43 -12.50
CA GLU A 90 -20.40 -6.83 -12.45
C GLU A 90 -20.54 -5.74 -11.37
N PHE A 91 -19.59 -5.67 -10.43
CA PHE A 91 -19.60 -4.76 -9.31
C PHE A 91 -18.26 -3.99 -9.21
N GLY A 92 -18.25 -2.90 -8.44
CA GLY A 92 -17.05 -2.09 -8.25
C GLY A 92 -15.98 -2.80 -7.42
N GLY A 93 -16.43 -3.52 -6.39
CA GLY A 93 -15.63 -4.44 -5.62
C GLY A 93 -16.51 -5.15 -4.58
N ALA A 94 -15.87 -5.97 -3.75
CA ALA A 94 -16.50 -6.69 -2.66
C ALA A 94 -15.43 -7.22 -1.70
N ALA A 95 -15.55 -6.88 -0.42
CA ALA A 95 -14.88 -7.63 0.64
C ALA A 95 -15.47 -9.04 0.79
N ARG A 96 -14.66 -10.02 1.17
CA ARG A 96 -15.14 -11.39 1.45
C ARG A 96 -16.16 -11.42 2.59
N SER A 97 -15.94 -10.59 3.59
CA SER A 97 -16.81 -10.36 4.74
C SER A 97 -16.40 -9.03 5.40
N VAL A 98 -17.25 -8.53 6.30
CA VAL A 98 -16.86 -7.45 7.20
C VAL A 98 -15.89 -8.01 8.23
N GLY A 99 -14.66 -7.50 8.24
CA GLY A 99 -13.53 -8.15 8.91
C GLY A 99 -13.02 -9.34 8.10
N SER A 100 -12.01 -9.12 7.27
CA SER A 100 -11.36 -10.14 6.43
C SER A 100 -10.09 -9.58 5.81
N ASN A 101 -9.09 -10.41 5.62
CA ASN A 101 -7.88 -10.03 4.88
C ASN A 101 -7.99 -10.31 3.36
N MET A 102 -9.19 -10.38 2.81
CA MET A 102 -9.46 -10.62 1.39
C MET A 102 -10.53 -9.67 0.85
N THR A 103 -10.22 -9.01 -0.26
CA THR A 103 -11.14 -8.14 -1.01
C THR A 103 -10.91 -8.25 -2.51
N VAL A 104 -11.96 -7.98 -3.30
CA VAL A 104 -11.94 -7.89 -4.75
C VAL A 104 -12.22 -6.47 -5.13
N ILE A 105 -11.41 -5.91 -6.03
CA ILE A 105 -11.62 -4.56 -6.55
C ILE A 105 -11.46 -4.61 -8.05
N LYS A 106 -12.44 -4.06 -8.78
CA LYS A 106 -12.39 -3.96 -10.23
C LYS A 106 -11.23 -3.05 -10.65
N ALA A 107 -10.52 -3.43 -11.72
CA ALA A 107 -9.27 -2.76 -12.10
C ALA A 107 -9.38 -1.23 -12.29
N ASP A 108 -10.47 -0.74 -12.89
CA ASP A 108 -10.73 0.68 -13.10
C ASP A 108 -11.17 1.42 -11.82
N ARG A 109 -11.41 0.69 -10.72
CA ARG A 109 -11.86 1.22 -9.43
C ARG A 109 -10.77 1.23 -8.35
N LEU A 110 -9.58 0.72 -8.64
CA LEU A 110 -8.46 0.63 -7.69
C LEU A 110 -7.99 1.98 -7.14
N SER A 111 -8.10 3.04 -7.93
CA SER A 111 -7.72 4.40 -7.54
C SER A 111 -8.93 5.29 -7.20
N GLU A 112 -10.11 4.71 -7.03
CA GLU A 112 -11.34 5.42 -6.72
C GLU A 112 -11.82 5.13 -5.28
N ILE A 113 -12.85 5.85 -4.85
CA ILE A 113 -13.48 5.70 -3.51
C ILE A 113 -14.00 4.26 -3.29
N THR A 114 -14.31 3.54 -4.37
CA THR A 114 -14.66 2.12 -4.30
C THR A 114 -13.57 1.31 -3.59
N ALA A 115 -12.28 1.57 -3.85
CA ALA A 115 -11.21 0.86 -3.16
C ALA A 115 -11.21 1.15 -1.65
N THR A 116 -11.42 2.42 -1.26
CA THR A 116 -11.55 2.82 0.15
C THR A 116 -12.75 2.13 0.81
N HIS A 117 -13.89 2.07 0.13
CA HIS A 117 -15.11 1.41 0.61
C HIS A 117 -14.91 -0.08 0.87
N GLU A 118 -14.37 -0.81 -0.11
CA GLU A 118 -14.18 -2.25 0.01
C GLU A 118 -13.05 -2.64 0.97
N ILE A 119 -12.00 -1.83 1.06
CA ILE A 119 -10.98 -1.98 2.10
C ILE A 119 -11.57 -1.64 3.47
N GLY A 120 -12.47 -0.66 3.57
CA GLY A 120 -13.23 -0.35 4.78
C GLY A 120 -14.01 -1.56 5.29
N HIS A 121 -14.76 -2.23 4.41
CA HIS A 121 -15.43 -3.50 4.74
C HIS A 121 -14.45 -4.58 5.20
N ALA A 122 -13.35 -4.79 4.46
CA ALA A 122 -12.32 -5.75 4.85
C ALA A 122 -11.74 -5.44 6.25
N LEU A 123 -11.68 -4.16 6.63
CA LEU A 123 -11.23 -3.70 7.94
C LEU A 123 -12.33 -3.60 9.00
N GLY A 124 -13.55 -4.08 8.74
CA GLY A 124 -14.61 -4.18 9.75
C GLY A 124 -15.72 -3.13 9.66
N LEU A 125 -15.65 -2.20 8.71
CA LEU A 125 -16.72 -1.20 8.57
C LEU A 125 -17.94 -1.78 7.87
N TYR A 126 -19.12 -1.43 8.36
CA TYR A 126 -20.37 -1.63 7.64
C TYR A 126 -20.71 -0.41 6.79
N HIS A 127 -21.75 -0.49 5.96
CA HIS A 127 -22.36 0.73 5.44
C HIS A 127 -22.92 1.52 6.62
N THR A 128 -22.83 2.84 6.60
CA THR A 128 -23.21 3.68 7.76
C THR A 128 -24.62 3.38 8.25
N ARG A 129 -25.53 3.08 7.32
CA ARG A 129 -26.91 2.73 7.62
C ARG A 129 -27.11 1.31 8.12
N SER A 130 -26.30 0.31 7.80
CA SER A 130 -26.72 -1.08 8.08
C SER A 130 -25.60 -2.10 7.99
N LYS A 131 -25.71 -3.14 8.83
CA LYS A 131 -24.90 -4.37 8.75
C LYS A 131 -25.22 -5.24 7.54
N THR A 132 -26.29 -4.91 6.81
CA THR A 132 -26.77 -5.65 5.65
C THR A 132 -26.95 -4.69 4.47
N ASN A 133 -27.09 -5.22 3.24
CA ASN A 133 -27.31 -4.41 2.04
C ASN A 133 -28.74 -3.80 1.94
N GLY A 134 -29.32 -3.41 3.07
CA GLY A 134 -30.71 -2.96 3.21
C GLY A 134 -30.85 -1.50 3.61
N GLU A 135 -32.08 -1.16 3.97
CA GLU A 135 -32.45 0.08 4.66
C GLU A 135 -32.37 -0.19 6.17
N SER A 136 -31.96 0.79 6.96
CA SER A 136 -32.05 0.64 8.41
C SER A 136 -32.71 1.81 9.09
N ASP A 137 -33.69 1.51 9.90
CA ASP A 137 -34.50 2.44 10.66
C ASP A 137 -34.34 2.19 12.16
N LYS A 138 -33.19 1.63 12.57
CA LYS A 138 -33.00 1.13 13.93
C LYS A 138 -32.00 1.93 14.74
N GLU A 139 -31.15 2.72 14.11
CA GLU A 139 -30.32 3.65 14.86
C GLU A 139 -31.11 4.91 15.19
N HIS A 140 -31.18 5.22 16.47
CA HIS A 140 -31.79 6.44 16.95
C HIS A 140 -30.88 7.63 16.66
N THR A 141 -31.49 8.77 16.31
CA THR A 141 -30.78 10.04 16.13
C THR A 141 -30.11 10.52 17.42
N THR A 142 -30.60 10.07 18.58
CA THR A 142 -30.10 10.50 19.89
C THR A 142 -28.67 10.02 20.16
N ARG A 143 -27.70 10.95 20.09
CA ARG A 143 -26.26 10.70 20.33
C ARG A 143 -25.78 10.89 21.78
N VAL A 144 -26.70 11.18 22.71
CA VAL A 144 -26.36 11.40 24.12
C VAL A 144 -26.42 10.09 24.89
N LYS A 145 -25.26 9.46 25.12
CA LYS A 145 -25.17 8.17 25.83
C LYS A 145 -25.68 8.20 27.28
N PHE A 146 -25.36 9.25 28.03
CA PHE A 146 -25.74 9.36 29.44
C PHE A 146 -26.59 10.59 29.69
N LEU A 147 -27.69 10.41 30.42
CA LEU A 147 -28.51 11.50 30.92
C LEU A 147 -27.73 12.35 31.96
N PRO A 148 -28.16 13.58 32.28
CA PRO A 148 -27.44 14.44 33.24
C PRO A 148 -27.24 13.84 34.65
N ASN A 149 -28.04 12.85 35.01
CA ASN A 149 -27.96 12.10 36.27
C ASN A 149 -26.95 10.92 36.22
N GLY A 150 -26.28 10.70 35.09
CA GLY A 150 -25.33 9.62 34.86
C GLY A 150 -25.92 8.26 34.47
N THR A 151 -27.25 8.13 34.35
CA THR A 151 -27.87 6.88 33.87
C THR A 151 -27.80 6.79 32.35
N LEU A 152 -27.74 5.57 31.80
CA LEU A 152 -27.82 5.34 30.36
C LEU A 152 -29.11 5.97 29.81
N ASN A 153 -28.99 6.68 28.70
CA ASN A 153 -30.14 7.21 27.99
C ASN A 153 -30.84 6.05 27.26
N PRO A 154 -32.13 5.76 27.55
CA PRO A 154 -32.86 4.67 26.88
C PRO A 154 -32.98 4.87 25.37
N ASP A 155 -32.85 6.11 24.89
CA ASP A 155 -32.94 6.45 23.47
C ASP A 155 -31.57 6.39 22.77
N PHE A 156 -30.48 6.06 23.46
CA PHE A 156 -29.16 5.90 22.84
C PHE A 156 -28.91 4.43 22.46
N ASN A 157 -28.64 4.17 21.19
CA ASN A 157 -28.33 2.82 20.69
C ASN A 157 -27.24 2.77 19.59
N ALA A 158 -26.59 3.89 19.28
CA ALA A 158 -25.59 4.01 18.22
C ALA A 158 -24.35 3.10 18.35
N GLU A 159 -24.11 2.51 19.53
CA GLU A 159 -23.01 1.54 19.72
C GLU A 159 -23.35 0.14 19.23
N ASP A 160 -24.63 -0.18 19.03
CA ASP A 160 -25.09 -1.54 18.70
C ASP A 160 -26.00 -1.57 17.45
N ALA A 161 -26.56 -0.42 17.07
CA ALA A 161 -27.38 -0.24 15.87
C ALA A 161 -26.52 0.04 14.63
N ASP A 162 -27.06 -0.30 13.47
CA ASP A 162 -26.52 0.06 12.15
C ASP A 162 -25.03 -0.26 11.95
N ASP A 163 -24.15 0.73 11.79
CA ASP A 163 -22.72 0.49 11.63
C ASP A 163 -21.93 0.38 12.95
N GLU A 164 -22.61 0.49 14.10
CA GLU A 164 -22.05 0.47 15.47
C GLU A 164 -21.08 1.63 15.78
N ILE A 165 -21.17 2.73 15.04
CA ILE A 165 -20.22 3.83 15.15
C ILE A 165 -20.95 5.12 15.55
N VAL A 166 -20.64 5.60 16.76
CA VAL A 166 -21.36 6.73 17.35
C VAL A 166 -21.21 8.05 16.57
N ASP A 167 -20.11 8.24 15.83
CA ASP A 167 -19.80 9.47 15.10
C ASP A 167 -20.16 9.45 13.60
N THR A 168 -20.95 8.47 13.17
CA THR A 168 -21.63 8.44 11.87
C THR A 168 -23.13 8.68 12.11
N ALA A 169 -23.72 9.67 11.45
CA ALA A 169 -25.12 10.00 11.69
C ALA A 169 -26.07 8.93 11.16
N ALA A 170 -27.15 8.70 11.91
CA ALA A 170 -28.17 7.70 11.62
C ALA A 170 -28.89 8.07 10.32
N ASN A 171 -29.17 7.07 9.49
CA ASN A 171 -29.91 7.26 8.26
C ASN A 171 -30.55 5.96 7.76
N THR A 172 -31.73 6.06 7.15
CA THR A 172 -32.40 4.93 6.47
C THR A 172 -31.65 4.46 5.24
N LYS A 173 -31.43 5.38 4.30
CA LYS A 173 -30.75 5.21 3.03
C LYS A 173 -30.63 6.56 2.34
N PHE A 174 -29.57 6.79 1.59
CA PHE A 174 -29.50 7.94 0.68
C PHE A 174 -30.12 7.67 -0.70
N ARG A 175 -30.24 6.39 -1.06
CA ARG A 175 -30.59 5.93 -2.40
C ARG A 175 -31.87 5.09 -2.37
N HIS A 176 -32.87 5.45 -3.16
CA HIS A 176 -34.11 4.71 -3.32
C HIS A 176 -34.09 3.87 -4.60
N GLY A 177 -33.87 2.56 -4.48
CA GLY A 177 -33.76 1.65 -5.63
C GLY A 177 -32.46 1.84 -6.42
N SER A 178 -32.47 1.57 -7.74
CA SER A 178 -31.23 1.33 -8.49
C SER A 178 -30.53 2.57 -9.07
N ALA A 179 -30.97 3.81 -8.85
CA ALA A 179 -30.18 4.99 -9.26
C ALA A 179 -30.59 6.35 -8.64
N TYR A 180 -31.66 6.40 -7.85
CA TYR A 180 -32.25 7.68 -7.43
C TYR A 180 -31.84 8.04 -6.01
N TYR A 181 -31.41 9.30 -5.81
CA TYR A 181 -30.99 9.85 -4.51
C TYR A 181 -31.98 10.94 -4.08
N PRO A 182 -33.15 10.60 -3.53
CA PRO A 182 -34.20 11.57 -3.21
C PRO A 182 -33.80 12.57 -2.12
N PHE A 183 -32.87 12.18 -1.25
CA PHE A 183 -32.57 12.92 -0.03
C PHE A 183 -31.23 13.66 -0.09
N ILE A 184 -30.61 13.75 -1.27
CA ILE A 184 -29.35 14.47 -1.46
C ILE A 184 -29.53 15.47 -2.60
N ASN A 185 -29.11 16.71 -2.38
CA ASN A 185 -29.11 17.74 -3.41
C ASN A 185 -27.79 17.77 -4.22
N GLY A 186 -27.72 18.65 -5.23
CA GLY A 186 -26.51 18.78 -6.06
C GLY A 186 -25.25 19.29 -5.34
N ASN A 187 -25.37 19.76 -4.09
CA ASN A 187 -24.26 20.18 -3.24
C ASN A 187 -23.81 19.09 -2.26
N CYS A 188 -24.37 17.87 -2.37
CA CYS A 188 -24.10 16.78 -1.44
C CYS A 188 -24.55 17.06 0.01
N GLU A 189 -25.66 17.77 0.17
CA GLU A 189 -26.30 18.01 1.46
C GLU A 189 -27.57 17.16 1.58
N TYR A 190 -27.87 16.70 2.81
CA TYR A 190 -29.11 15.99 3.10
C TYR A 190 -30.31 16.94 3.02
N THR A 191 -31.34 16.51 2.30
CA THR A 191 -32.62 17.24 2.15
C THR A 191 -33.83 16.38 2.49
N GLY A 192 -33.60 15.23 3.14
CA GLY A 192 -34.68 14.35 3.58
C GLY A 192 -35.43 14.90 4.78
N THR A 193 -36.54 14.24 5.10
CA THR A 193 -37.43 14.55 6.23
C THR A 193 -37.77 13.28 7.01
N GLU A 194 -36.92 12.26 6.86
CA GLU A 194 -37.11 10.97 7.51
C GLU A 194 -36.81 11.08 9.00
N THR A 195 -37.45 10.22 9.77
CA THR A 195 -37.30 10.09 11.23
C THR A 195 -36.89 8.67 11.55
N ASP A 196 -36.27 8.50 12.71
CA ASP A 196 -36.08 7.19 13.32
C ASP A 196 -37.40 6.58 13.83
N GLU A 197 -37.34 5.38 14.41
CA GLU A 197 -38.49 4.61 14.89
C GLU A 197 -39.19 5.22 16.12
N ILE A 198 -38.60 6.25 16.74
CA ILE A 198 -39.19 7.02 17.84
C ILE A 198 -39.63 8.43 17.40
N ASP A 199 -39.82 8.63 16.09
CA ASP A 199 -40.29 9.87 15.46
C ASP A 199 -39.34 11.08 15.65
N VAL A 200 -38.03 10.84 15.82
CA VAL A 200 -37.02 11.91 15.86
C VAL A 200 -36.40 12.08 14.47
N PRO A 201 -36.43 13.30 13.88
CA PRO A 201 -35.83 13.54 12.57
C PRO A 201 -34.34 13.24 12.54
N TYR A 202 -33.85 12.57 11.49
CA TYR A 202 -32.43 12.30 11.32
C TYR A 202 -31.61 13.59 11.22
N ASP A 203 -30.48 13.61 11.92
CA ASP A 203 -29.55 14.73 11.97
C ASP A 203 -28.28 14.42 11.15
N ILE A 204 -28.42 14.51 9.82
CA ILE A 204 -27.39 14.12 8.85
C ILE A 204 -26.64 15.35 8.34
N TYR A 205 -25.31 15.30 8.41
CA TYR A 205 -24.43 16.38 8.01
C TYR A 205 -23.72 16.07 6.68
N PRO A 206 -23.12 17.08 6.00
CA PRO A 206 -22.40 16.87 4.75
C PRO A 206 -21.28 15.81 4.84
N GLU A 207 -20.62 15.68 5.99
CA GLU A 207 -19.61 14.65 6.25
C GLU A 207 -20.17 13.22 6.22
N ASP A 208 -21.41 13.01 6.65
CA ASP A 208 -22.08 11.70 6.60
C ASP A 208 -22.44 11.32 5.17
N VAL A 209 -22.92 12.28 4.38
CA VAL A 209 -23.21 12.12 2.95
C VAL A 209 -21.93 11.86 2.14
N LYS A 210 -20.78 12.41 2.58
CA LYS A 210 -19.49 12.26 1.91
C LYS A 210 -18.71 11.03 2.38
N ASN A 211 -19.14 10.37 3.45
CA ASN A 211 -18.44 9.23 4.01
C ASN A 211 -18.26 8.13 2.95
N ALA A 212 -17.08 7.53 2.84
CA ALA A 212 -16.82 6.47 1.87
C ALA A 212 -17.73 5.24 2.08
N MET A 213 -18.19 5.02 3.32
CA MET A 213 -19.14 3.96 3.69
C MET A 213 -20.61 4.40 3.59
N SER A 214 -20.87 5.63 3.17
CA SER A 214 -22.21 6.07 2.83
C SER A 214 -22.58 5.58 1.43
N ASP A 215 -23.80 5.08 1.26
CA ASP A 215 -24.31 4.69 -0.06
C ASP A 215 -24.71 5.89 -0.92
N ALA A 216 -24.22 7.09 -0.60
CA ALA A 216 -24.36 8.30 -1.40
C ALA A 216 -23.36 8.29 -2.56
N TYR A 217 -23.39 7.27 -3.44
CA TYR A 217 -22.36 7.06 -4.47
C TYR A 217 -22.16 8.24 -5.44
N ILE A 218 -23.09 9.19 -5.50
CA ILE A 218 -22.95 10.43 -6.30
C ILE A 218 -22.12 11.52 -5.61
N CYS A 219 -21.89 11.39 -4.31
CA CYS A 219 -21.39 12.43 -3.43
C CYS A 219 -20.31 11.96 -2.45
N HIS A 220 -20.13 10.64 -2.29
CA HIS A 220 -19.10 10.11 -1.42
C HIS A 220 -17.70 10.56 -1.86
N GLU A 221 -16.81 10.69 -0.88
CA GLU A 221 -15.42 11.09 -1.02
C GLU A 221 -14.54 10.10 -0.26
N ASN A 222 -13.21 10.24 -0.37
CA ASN A 222 -12.26 9.42 0.39
C ASN A 222 -12.17 9.92 1.86
N VAL A 223 -13.28 9.85 2.57
CA VAL A 223 -13.43 10.34 3.94
C VAL A 223 -14.02 9.25 4.82
N LEU A 224 -13.41 9.05 5.99
CA LEU A 224 -13.88 8.19 7.06
C LEU A 224 -13.85 8.96 8.38
N SER A 225 -14.79 8.67 9.28
CA SER A 225 -14.91 9.32 10.59
C SER A 225 -13.77 8.91 11.55
N ASN A 226 -13.73 9.54 12.73
CA ASN A 226 -12.77 9.12 13.76
C ASN A 226 -13.15 7.76 14.35
N GLY A 227 -14.43 7.56 14.64
CA GLY A 227 -14.99 6.30 15.12
C GLY A 227 -14.70 5.16 14.17
N GLN A 228 -14.89 5.33 12.86
CA GLN A 228 -14.51 4.34 11.84
C GLN A 228 -13.02 3.98 11.90
N GLY A 229 -12.15 4.97 12.06
CA GLY A 229 -10.71 4.75 12.27
C GLY A 229 -10.38 3.90 13.49
N HIS A 230 -11.06 4.16 14.61
CA HIS A 230 -10.92 3.39 15.84
C HIS A 230 -11.47 1.97 15.69
N TYR A 231 -12.66 1.83 15.09
CA TYR A 231 -13.32 0.55 14.86
C TYR A 231 -12.50 -0.36 13.93
N MET A 232 -11.90 0.19 12.87
CA MET A 232 -10.97 -0.54 12.01
C MET A 232 -9.76 -1.05 12.79
N ARG A 233 -9.20 -0.22 13.69
CA ARG A 233 -8.06 -0.63 14.52
C ARG A 233 -8.45 -1.76 15.48
N GLU A 234 -9.62 -1.67 16.11
CA GLU A 234 -10.12 -2.72 17.00
C GLU A 234 -10.38 -4.01 16.25
N THR A 235 -10.97 -3.94 15.05
CA THR A 235 -11.18 -5.10 14.18
C THR A 235 -9.85 -5.78 13.83
N ILE A 236 -8.82 -5.02 13.44
CA ILE A 236 -7.47 -5.56 13.17
C ILE A 236 -6.88 -6.30 14.38
N LEU A 237 -7.20 -5.85 15.60
CA LEU A 237 -6.69 -6.46 16.84
C LEU A 237 -7.46 -7.71 17.27
N ASN A 238 -8.71 -7.86 16.82
CA ASN A 238 -9.62 -8.91 17.29
C ASN A 238 -9.95 -9.96 16.23
N ASP A 239 -9.77 -9.66 14.94
CA ASP A 239 -10.00 -10.60 13.84
C ASP A 239 -8.77 -11.50 13.61
N ASN A 240 -9.01 -12.81 13.45
CA ASN A 240 -7.95 -13.81 13.33
C ASN A 240 -7.15 -13.70 12.03
N ASP A 241 -7.79 -13.28 10.93
CA ASP A 241 -7.12 -13.14 9.64
C ASP A 241 -6.31 -11.83 9.58
N LEU A 242 -6.86 -10.74 10.12
CA LEU A 242 -6.22 -9.43 10.13
C LEU A 242 -5.07 -9.32 11.14
N ILE A 243 -5.19 -9.94 12.33
CA ILE A 243 -4.12 -9.87 13.34
C ILE A 243 -2.84 -10.54 12.84
N VAL A 244 -2.96 -11.62 12.06
CA VAL A 244 -1.83 -12.32 11.45
C VAL A 244 -1.24 -11.54 10.28
N ALA A 245 -2.04 -10.72 9.59
CA ALA A 245 -1.57 -9.83 8.54
C ALA A 245 -0.83 -8.58 9.04
N ARG A 246 -0.74 -8.36 10.36
CA ARG A 246 0.00 -7.23 10.94
C ARG A 246 1.51 -7.40 10.77
N THR A 247 2.17 -6.30 10.45
CA THR A 247 3.63 -6.19 10.40
C THR A 247 4.12 -5.13 11.40
N THR A 248 5.44 -5.01 11.56
CA THR A 248 6.07 -4.03 12.43
C THR A 248 6.36 -2.73 11.67
N VAL A 249 6.54 -1.63 12.41
CA VAL A 249 7.05 -0.36 11.86
C VAL A 249 8.37 -0.56 11.14
N ALA A 250 9.24 -1.45 11.66
CA ALA A 250 10.54 -1.77 11.07
C ALA A 250 10.45 -2.14 9.59
N SER A 251 9.38 -2.85 9.19
CA SER A 251 9.19 -3.25 7.79
C SER A 251 9.02 -2.08 6.81
N LEU A 252 8.61 -0.89 7.28
CA LEU A 252 8.55 0.32 6.45
C LEU A 252 9.94 0.87 6.12
N TYR A 253 10.94 0.57 6.95
CA TYR A 253 12.34 0.98 6.77
C TYR A 253 13.14 0.00 5.89
N GLU A 254 12.49 -1.07 5.44
CA GLU A 254 13.02 -1.97 4.42
C GLU A 254 12.52 -1.56 3.03
N PRO A 255 13.32 -1.72 1.97
CA PRO A 255 12.83 -1.57 0.60
C PRO A 255 11.67 -2.54 0.35
N TYR A 256 10.65 -2.14 -0.41
CA TYR A 256 9.61 -3.07 -0.87
C TYR A 256 10.05 -3.83 -2.13
N SER A 257 11.05 -3.30 -2.85
CA SER A 257 11.65 -3.88 -4.04
C SER A 257 13.11 -3.42 -4.17
N GLY A 258 13.92 -4.19 -4.90
CA GLY A 258 15.35 -3.94 -5.03
C GLY A 258 16.13 -4.31 -3.75
N THR A 259 17.42 -4.03 -3.75
CA THR A 259 18.34 -4.45 -2.69
C THR A 259 19.31 -3.34 -2.35
N TYR A 260 19.81 -3.34 -1.12
CA TYR A 260 20.97 -2.52 -0.78
C TYR A 260 22.20 -3.08 -1.47
N TYR A 261 23.03 -2.20 -2.01
CA TYR A 261 24.27 -2.59 -2.63
C TYR A 261 25.34 -2.74 -1.54
N LEU A 262 25.94 -3.94 -1.46
CA LEU A 262 26.88 -4.32 -0.41
C LEU A 262 28.28 -4.67 -0.95
N GLY A 263 28.55 -4.30 -2.21
CA GLY A 263 29.77 -4.64 -2.96
C GLY A 263 29.46 -5.20 -4.36
N GLY A 264 30.41 -5.14 -5.30
CA GLY A 264 30.21 -5.58 -6.68
C GLY A 264 30.48 -4.55 -7.80
N PRO A 265 30.15 -4.90 -9.06
CA PRO A 265 30.00 -3.88 -10.11
C PRO A 265 28.83 -2.93 -9.77
N PRO A 266 28.83 -1.69 -10.30
CA PRO A 266 27.79 -0.70 -10.01
C PRO A 266 26.39 -1.29 -10.13
N GLN A 267 25.58 -1.16 -9.08
CA GLN A 267 24.23 -1.68 -9.05
C GLN A 267 23.43 -1.13 -10.23
N ASN A 268 22.75 -2.01 -10.97
CA ASN A 268 21.83 -1.60 -12.03
C ASN A 268 20.79 -0.65 -11.40
N PRO A 269 20.49 0.51 -12.02
CA PRO A 269 19.44 1.40 -11.52
C PRO A 269 18.10 0.71 -11.22
N ALA A 270 17.79 -0.39 -11.92
CA ALA A 270 16.60 -1.19 -11.68
C ALA A 270 16.61 -1.96 -10.33
N ASP A 271 17.78 -2.20 -9.75
CA ASP A 271 17.94 -3.01 -8.53
C ASP A 271 18.04 -2.15 -7.26
N ARG A 272 17.95 -0.82 -7.37
CA ARG A 272 18.04 0.13 -6.25
C ARG A 272 16.99 -0.15 -5.17
N PRO A 273 17.28 0.13 -3.89
CA PRO A 273 16.35 -0.11 -2.79
C PRO A 273 15.17 0.87 -2.88
N LEU A 274 14.05 0.40 -3.42
CA LEU A 274 12.84 1.19 -3.65
C LEU A 274 11.91 1.16 -2.44
N PHE A 275 11.38 2.32 -2.09
CA PHE A 275 10.44 2.53 -0.99
C PHE A 275 9.05 2.86 -1.51
N GLN A 276 8.04 2.37 -0.80
CA GLN A 276 6.67 2.44 -1.29
C GLN A 276 6.14 3.88 -1.19
N PRO A 277 5.25 4.32 -2.11
CA PRO A 277 4.56 5.59 -1.96
C PRO A 277 3.60 5.57 -0.75
N GLY A 278 3.01 6.74 -0.45
CA GLY A 278 2.04 6.92 0.64
C GLY A 278 2.64 7.39 1.97
N PHE A 279 3.95 7.60 2.03
CA PHE A 279 4.63 8.18 3.19
C PHE A 279 5.52 9.35 2.78
N THR A 280 5.74 10.25 3.73
CA THR A 280 6.74 11.32 3.57
C THR A 280 8.09 10.79 4.03
N TYR A 281 9.08 10.81 3.15
CA TYR A 281 10.45 10.35 3.40
C TYR A 281 11.43 11.52 3.42
N ARG A 282 12.41 11.44 4.32
CA ARG A 282 13.64 12.25 4.30
C ARG A 282 14.84 11.31 4.30
N PHE A 283 15.80 11.58 3.44
CA PHE A 283 17.10 10.91 3.41
C PHE A 283 18.16 11.91 3.82
N ILE A 284 18.77 11.67 4.97
CA ILE A 284 19.66 12.61 5.66
C ILE A 284 21.08 12.08 5.56
N GLU A 285 22.07 12.93 5.31
CA GLU A 285 23.47 12.50 5.22
C GLU A 285 23.90 11.75 6.49
N CYS A 286 24.42 10.52 6.31
CA CYS A 286 25.12 9.81 7.38
C CYS A 286 26.49 10.48 7.61
N ASP A 287 26.87 10.63 8.87
CA ASP A 287 28.14 11.22 9.30
C ASP A 287 28.97 10.20 10.09
N CYS A 288 28.76 8.91 9.82
CA CYS A 288 29.48 7.80 10.42
C CYS A 288 30.59 7.32 9.49
N VAL A 289 31.57 6.60 10.04
CA VAL A 289 32.57 5.87 9.27
C VAL A 289 32.32 4.41 9.55
N TYR A 290 31.44 3.77 8.78
CA TYR A 290 31.27 2.33 8.88
C TYR A 290 32.49 1.60 8.33
N GLY A 291 33.02 0.68 9.14
CA GLY A 291 34.17 -0.15 8.78
C GLY A 291 33.76 -1.46 8.11
N PRO A 292 34.73 -2.19 7.54
CA PRO A 292 34.49 -3.56 7.07
C PRO A 292 34.00 -4.44 8.24
N GLY A 293 32.78 -4.96 8.14
CA GLY A 293 32.19 -5.88 9.12
C GLY A 293 31.00 -5.33 9.92
N ASP A 294 30.71 -4.04 9.80
CA ASP A 294 29.51 -3.44 10.43
C ASP A 294 28.23 -3.78 9.62
N PRO A 295 27.07 -3.94 10.28
CA PRO A 295 25.81 -4.21 9.60
C PRO A 295 25.46 -3.04 8.69
N ASN A 296 25.35 -3.32 7.39
CA ASN A 296 25.01 -2.33 6.39
C ASN A 296 23.84 -2.81 5.52
N PRO A 297 22.73 -2.07 5.45
CA PRO A 297 22.40 -0.94 6.34
C PRO A 297 22.29 -1.37 7.79
N THR A 298 22.27 -0.40 8.70
CA THR A 298 22.04 -0.67 10.13
C THR A 298 20.70 -1.36 10.37
N GLU A 299 20.57 -2.07 11.48
CA GLU A 299 19.26 -2.59 11.89
C GLU A 299 18.29 -1.45 12.18
N TYR A 300 16.99 -1.67 11.95
CA TYR A 300 15.97 -0.70 12.35
C TYR A 300 15.99 -0.52 13.86
N GLY A 301 16.02 0.73 14.31
CA GLY A 301 16.05 1.04 15.73
C GLY A 301 17.46 1.26 16.29
N ASP A 302 18.50 0.95 15.52
CA ASP A 302 19.86 1.37 15.84
C ASP A 302 19.94 2.90 15.75
N THR A 303 20.24 3.56 16.86
CA THR A 303 20.43 5.01 16.96
C THR A 303 21.88 5.38 17.26
N ASP A 304 22.79 4.42 17.25
CA ASP A 304 24.19 4.63 17.60
C ASP A 304 25.00 5.22 16.42
N PHE A 305 24.36 5.39 15.25
CA PHE A 305 24.94 6.03 14.08
C PHE A 305 24.86 7.56 14.14
N THR A 306 25.88 8.23 13.61
CA THR A 306 25.93 9.69 13.48
C THR A 306 25.35 10.13 12.13
N TYR A 307 24.66 11.27 12.13
CA TYR A 307 24.05 11.86 10.93
C TYR A 307 24.02 13.38 11.02
N ASN A 308 24.10 14.04 9.87
CA ASN A 308 24.02 15.50 9.78
C ASN A 308 22.55 15.93 9.64
N SER A 309 21.90 16.24 10.76
CA SER A 309 20.48 16.64 10.79
C SER A 309 20.13 17.87 9.93
N PHE A 310 21.13 18.62 9.46
CA PHE A 310 20.93 19.81 8.61
C PHE A 310 21.08 19.50 7.11
N ASN A 311 21.58 18.33 6.73
CA ASN A 311 21.79 17.96 5.33
C ASN A 311 20.80 16.88 4.89
N ILE A 312 19.65 17.33 4.38
CA ILE A 312 18.68 16.45 3.71
C ILE A 312 19.12 16.29 2.25
N VAL A 313 19.61 15.10 1.91
CA VAL A 313 20.08 14.75 0.56
C VAL A 313 18.91 14.63 -0.42
N SER A 314 17.81 14.02 0.02
CA SER A 314 16.58 13.95 -0.77
C SER A 314 15.34 13.83 0.13
N SER A 315 14.18 14.23 -0.40
CA SER A 315 12.89 14.11 0.30
C SER A 315 11.77 13.86 -0.68
N TYR A 316 10.80 13.04 -0.28
CA TYR A 316 9.63 12.69 -1.09
C TYR A 316 8.38 12.84 -0.25
N GLY A 317 7.33 13.44 -0.79
CA GLY A 317 6.05 13.59 -0.11
C GLY A 317 5.20 12.32 -0.22
N ALA A 318 4.22 12.16 0.67
CA ALA A 318 3.26 11.06 0.63
C ALA A 318 2.48 10.93 -0.70
N THR A 319 2.39 12.02 -1.47
CA THR A 319 1.70 12.09 -2.77
C THR A 319 2.65 12.00 -3.98
N GLU A 320 3.91 11.59 -3.79
CA GLU A 320 4.85 11.36 -4.89
C GLU A 320 4.27 10.35 -5.90
N THR A 321 4.36 10.64 -7.20
CA THR A 321 3.81 9.79 -8.27
C THR A 321 4.89 9.10 -9.10
N ASN A 322 6.13 9.60 -9.07
CA ASN A 322 7.28 8.94 -9.65
C ASN A 322 7.86 7.92 -8.67
N TYR A 323 7.19 6.78 -8.51
CA TYR A 323 7.55 5.75 -7.53
C TYR A 323 8.97 5.20 -7.70
N ALA A 324 9.49 5.16 -8.93
CA ALA A 324 10.86 4.72 -9.22
C ALA A 324 11.94 5.67 -8.67
N SER A 325 11.56 6.88 -8.23
CA SER A 325 12.49 7.85 -7.66
C SER A 325 12.67 7.71 -6.15
N ILE A 326 11.73 7.06 -5.45
CA ILE A 326 11.75 6.89 -3.99
C ILE A 326 12.73 5.76 -3.64
N THR A 327 14.02 6.09 -3.69
CA THR A 327 15.12 5.16 -3.40
C THR A 327 15.89 5.61 -2.19
N HIS A 328 16.50 4.69 -1.44
CA HIS A 328 17.41 5.03 -0.34
C HIS A 328 18.83 5.28 -0.89
N PRO A 329 19.29 6.53 -0.97
CA PRO A 329 20.62 6.83 -1.48
C PRO A 329 21.69 6.28 -0.53
N ASN A 330 22.84 5.90 -1.11
CA ASN A 330 24.00 5.55 -0.29
C ASN A 330 24.52 6.78 0.48
N HIS A 331 25.16 6.55 1.62
CA HIS A 331 25.60 7.56 2.59
C HIS A 331 24.46 8.38 3.20
N THR A 332 23.26 7.79 3.31
CA THR A 332 22.12 8.47 3.91
C THR A 332 21.38 7.59 4.91
N ALA A 333 20.72 8.24 5.86
CA ALA A 333 19.82 7.64 6.82
C ALA A 333 18.39 8.01 6.48
N ILE A 334 17.51 7.02 6.57
CA ILE A 334 16.10 7.16 6.23
C ILE A 334 15.29 7.56 7.47
N ASP A 335 14.45 8.57 7.27
CA ASP A 335 13.45 9.03 8.23
C ASP A 335 12.07 9.03 7.55
N ILE A 336 11.13 8.30 8.13
CA ILE A 336 9.72 8.34 7.72
C ILE A 336 9.01 9.33 8.65
N VAL A 337 8.62 10.46 8.08
CA VAL A 337 8.08 11.59 8.84
C VAL A 337 6.69 11.25 9.37
N GLY A 338 6.63 10.78 10.62
CA GLY A 338 5.37 10.51 11.32
C GLY A 338 4.66 11.78 11.80
N ASP A 339 5.42 12.80 12.20
CA ASP A 339 4.91 14.14 12.52
C ASP A 339 5.48 15.16 11.53
N PRO A 340 4.67 15.69 10.60
CA PRO A 340 5.12 16.69 9.64
C PRO A 340 5.51 18.02 10.29
N ALA A 341 5.14 18.27 11.56
CA ALA A 341 5.62 19.41 12.33
C ALA A 341 7.02 19.20 12.94
N SER A 342 7.57 17.98 12.88
CA SER A 342 8.90 17.67 13.40
C SER A 342 10.00 18.24 12.51
N ILE A 343 10.59 19.35 12.97
CA ILE A 343 11.75 20.00 12.35
C ILE A 343 13.07 19.25 12.61
N PHE A 344 13.11 18.32 13.57
CA PHE A 344 14.30 17.52 13.86
C PHE A 344 14.07 16.08 13.39
N PRO A 345 14.78 15.62 12.35
CA PRO A 345 14.67 14.24 11.93
C PRO A 345 15.23 13.29 12.98
N GLN A 346 14.54 12.18 13.17
CA GLN A 346 15.01 11.04 13.92
C GLN A 346 15.06 9.85 12.95
N PRO A 347 16.13 9.73 12.14
CA PRO A 347 16.29 8.58 11.27
C PRO A 347 16.48 7.31 12.11
N TRP A 348 16.05 6.17 11.57
CA TRP A 348 16.05 4.89 12.30
C TRP A 348 16.86 3.81 11.61
N ARG A 349 17.52 4.16 10.50
CA ARG A 349 18.35 3.27 9.71
C ARG A 349 19.30 4.10 8.84
N CYS A 350 20.59 3.81 8.88
CA CYS A 350 21.60 4.39 8.01
C CYS A 350 22.05 3.36 6.97
N TYR A 351 22.08 3.77 5.70
CA TYR A 351 22.70 3.06 4.60
C TYR A 351 23.93 3.84 4.16
N ASP A 352 25.09 3.43 4.68
CA ASP A 352 26.36 4.11 4.47
C ASP A 352 27.40 3.08 4.07
N PHE A 353 27.30 2.65 2.82
CA PHE A 353 28.24 1.75 2.20
C PHE A 353 29.42 2.53 1.64
N VAL A 354 30.51 2.55 2.40
CA VAL A 354 31.81 2.90 1.84
C VAL A 354 32.24 1.71 0.98
N ASN A 355 32.14 1.86 -0.35
CA ASN A 355 32.76 0.94 -1.31
C ASN A 355 34.17 0.66 -0.79
N GLY A 356 34.43 -0.56 -0.33
CA GLY A 356 35.67 -0.89 0.34
C GLY A 356 36.85 -0.36 -0.46
N THR A 357 37.86 0.20 0.18
CA THR A 357 39.05 0.67 -0.55
C THR A 357 39.59 -0.52 -1.36
N PRO A 358 39.68 -0.45 -2.71
CA PRO A 358 40.18 -1.56 -3.51
C PRO A 358 41.46 -2.13 -2.91
N ILE A 359 41.45 -3.43 -2.60
CA ILE A 359 42.61 -4.09 -1.99
C ILE A 359 43.74 -4.33 -2.99
N GLY A 360 43.43 -4.21 -4.26
CA GLY A 360 44.37 -4.31 -5.36
C GLY A 360 43.67 -4.05 -6.68
N GLY A 361 44.30 -4.50 -7.75
CA GLY A 361 43.75 -4.36 -9.09
C GLY A 361 44.82 -4.53 -10.14
N ARG A 362 44.49 -4.15 -11.37
CA ARG A 362 45.43 -4.12 -12.49
C ARG A 362 45.11 -3.01 -13.46
N VAL A 363 46.16 -2.49 -14.08
CA VAL A 363 46.08 -1.59 -15.23
C VAL A 363 46.51 -2.37 -16.47
N THR A 364 45.58 -2.54 -17.40
CA THR A 364 45.80 -3.13 -18.72
C THR A 364 46.02 -2.01 -19.72
N ARG A 365 47.21 -1.89 -20.30
CA ARG A 365 47.49 -0.99 -21.44
C ARG A 365 47.30 -1.75 -22.75
N PHE A 366 46.56 -1.20 -23.69
CA PHE A 366 46.47 -1.72 -25.05
C PHE A 366 47.56 -1.09 -25.91
N ASN A 367 48.56 -1.88 -26.30
CA ASN A 367 49.84 -1.37 -26.83
C ASN A 367 49.68 -0.66 -28.19
N ASP A 368 48.64 -1.01 -28.95
CA ASP A 368 48.27 -0.42 -30.23
C ASP A 368 47.01 0.45 -30.15
N ASN A 369 46.55 0.77 -28.93
CA ASN A 369 45.33 1.52 -28.64
C ASN A 369 44.05 0.90 -29.22
N VAL A 370 44.01 -0.42 -29.41
CA VAL A 370 42.83 -1.18 -29.84
C VAL A 370 42.52 -2.26 -28.81
N PHE A 371 41.23 -2.52 -28.54
CA PHE A 371 40.82 -3.63 -27.69
C PHE A 371 41.15 -4.98 -28.35
N ASN A 372 42.28 -5.56 -27.97
CA ASN A 372 42.75 -6.84 -28.47
C ASN A 372 43.67 -7.52 -27.43
N ALA A 373 44.36 -8.59 -27.83
CA ALA A 373 45.27 -9.34 -26.97
C ALA A 373 46.69 -8.73 -26.86
N ASN A 374 46.99 -7.66 -27.60
CA ASN A 374 48.28 -6.97 -27.56
C ASN A 374 48.32 -5.98 -26.39
N ILE A 375 48.42 -6.54 -25.18
CA ILE A 375 48.30 -5.79 -23.93
C ILE A 375 49.54 -5.87 -23.07
N THR A 376 49.72 -4.85 -22.22
CA THR A 376 50.64 -4.87 -21.08
C THR A 376 49.81 -4.82 -19.80
N LEU A 377 49.92 -5.84 -18.96
CA LEU A 377 49.22 -5.93 -17.68
C LEU A 377 50.14 -5.48 -16.54
N THR A 378 49.67 -4.53 -15.73
CA THR A 378 50.40 -4.03 -14.56
C THR A 378 49.55 -4.23 -13.31
N PRO A 379 49.82 -5.25 -12.48
CA PRO A 379 49.13 -5.40 -11.20
C PRO A 379 49.46 -4.23 -10.26
N LYS A 380 48.52 -3.89 -9.40
CA LYS A 380 48.62 -2.84 -8.38
C LYS A 380 48.12 -3.38 -7.04
N ASP A 381 48.82 -3.03 -5.97
CA ASP A 381 48.34 -3.21 -4.61
C ASP A 381 47.35 -2.09 -4.24
N SER A 382 46.76 -2.18 -3.04
CA SER A 382 45.79 -1.18 -2.56
C SER A 382 46.33 0.25 -2.60
N THR A 383 47.61 0.46 -2.32
CA THR A 383 48.22 1.80 -2.36
C THR A 383 48.33 2.31 -3.80
N GLY A 384 48.75 1.45 -4.72
CA GLY A 384 48.96 1.78 -6.12
C GLY A 384 47.66 2.00 -6.90
N ILE A 385 46.63 1.19 -6.65
CA ILE A 385 45.35 1.28 -7.37
C ILE A 385 44.49 2.46 -6.88
N ASN A 386 44.62 2.84 -5.61
CA ASN A 386 43.89 3.95 -5.01
C ASN A 386 44.65 5.28 -5.05
N SER A 387 45.83 5.30 -5.66
CA SER A 387 46.60 6.53 -5.79
C SER A 387 45.79 7.60 -6.55
N PRO A 388 45.58 8.80 -5.98
CA PRO A 388 44.85 9.88 -6.66
C PRO A 388 45.56 10.35 -7.94
N ASN A 389 46.85 10.04 -8.07
CA ASN A 389 47.65 10.34 -9.25
C ASN A 389 47.74 9.16 -10.23
N LEU A 390 47.01 8.06 -10.03
CA LEU A 390 47.12 6.86 -10.88
C LEU A 390 46.95 7.21 -12.36
N ILE A 391 45.80 7.79 -12.72
CA ILE A 391 45.47 8.16 -14.11
C ILE A 391 46.43 9.24 -14.64
N ASN A 392 46.79 10.21 -13.80
CA ASN A 392 47.70 11.31 -14.16
C ASN A 392 49.11 10.79 -14.49
N ASN A 393 49.54 9.72 -13.84
CA ASN A 393 50.85 9.10 -14.07
C ASN A 393 50.88 8.09 -15.22
N LEU A 394 49.73 7.68 -15.78
CA LEU A 394 49.71 6.83 -16.95
C LEU A 394 50.26 7.58 -18.19
N PRO A 395 51.10 6.97 -19.03
CA PRO A 395 51.46 7.54 -20.33
C PRO A 395 50.23 7.70 -21.24
N GLN A 396 50.36 8.42 -22.36
CA GLN A 396 49.30 8.42 -23.38
C GLN A 396 49.02 7.00 -23.91
N GLY A 397 47.75 6.72 -24.14
CA GLY A 397 47.26 5.45 -24.68
C GLY A 397 45.88 5.05 -24.16
N LEU A 398 45.42 3.87 -24.58
CA LEU A 398 44.19 3.22 -24.11
C LEU A 398 44.47 2.25 -22.96
N TYR A 399 43.65 2.34 -21.92
CA TYR A 399 43.78 1.54 -20.71
C TYR A 399 42.43 0.96 -20.25
N ALA A 400 42.47 -0.23 -19.64
CA ALA A 400 41.45 -0.72 -18.73
C ALA A 400 42.05 -0.79 -17.32
N ILE A 401 41.38 -0.20 -16.34
CA ILE A 401 41.76 -0.23 -14.93
C ILE A 401 40.75 -1.09 -14.20
N ASP A 402 41.19 -2.24 -13.73
CA ASP A 402 40.42 -3.14 -12.89
C ASP A 402 40.79 -2.86 -11.43
N LYS A 403 39.81 -2.66 -10.57
CA LYS A 403 39.95 -2.52 -9.11
C LYS A 403 39.34 -3.74 -8.46
N ASP A 404 40.13 -4.47 -7.69
CA ASP A 404 39.69 -5.67 -6.99
C ASP A 404 39.38 -5.33 -5.53
N PHE A 405 38.28 -5.88 -5.02
CA PHE A 405 37.76 -5.64 -3.67
C PHE A 405 37.86 -6.91 -2.82
N ASP A 406 37.84 -6.76 -1.49
CA ASP A 406 37.96 -7.88 -0.52
C ASP A 406 36.81 -8.90 -0.63
N ASP A 407 35.68 -8.50 -1.21
CA ASP A 407 34.51 -9.35 -1.47
C ASP A 407 34.66 -10.22 -2.74
N GLY A 408 35.79 -10.11 -3.44
CA GLY A 408 36.09 -10.82 -4.69
C GLY A 408 35.49 -10.18 -5.95
N SER A 409 34.85 -9.01 -5.83
CA SER A 409 34.36 -8.26 -6.97
C SER A 409 35.45 -7.44 -7.65
N THR A 410 35.20 -7.07 -8.91
CA THR A 410 36.10 -6.22 -9.69
C THR A 410 35.32 -5.08 -10.38
N GLU A 411 35.76 -3.84 -10.20
CA GLU A 411 35.27 -2.66 -10.93
C GLU A 411 36.23 -2.36 -12.10
N GLN A 412 35.73 -2.31 -13.33
CA GLN A 412 36.52 -1.96 -14.51
C GLN A 412 36.20 -0.56 -15.02
N THR A 413 37.21 0.28 -15.20
CA THR A 413 37.12 1.59 -15.85
C THR A 413 37.97 1.62 -17.11
N ILE A 414 37.41 2.10 -18.22
CA ILE A 414 38.13 2.28 -19.49
C ILE A 414 38.54 3.73 -19.65
N ILE A 415 39.81 3.97 -20.03
CA ILE A 415 40.36 5.33 -20.18
C ILE A 415 41.19 5.42 -21.47
N GLN A 416 40.87 6.40 -22.32
CA GLN A 416 41.71 6.83 -23.43
C GLN A 416 42.43 8.13 -23.02
N LYS A 417 43.75 8.09 -22.84
CA LYS A 417 44.57 9.26 -22.51
C LYS A 417 45.28 9.78 -23.75
N GLY A 418 44.78 10.88 -24.31
CA GLY A 418 45.39 11.61 -25.43
C GLY A 418 45.73 13.07 -25.05
N ASN A 419 46.56 13.72 -25.87
CA ASN A 419 46.47 15.17 -26.03
C ASN A 419 45.36 15.42 -27.05
N ASN A 420 44.47 16.38 -26.79
CA ASN A 420 43.39 16.81 -27.69
C ASN A 420 43.75 16.75 -29.18
#